data_AF-A0A951PLH0-F1
#
_entry.id   AF-A0A951PLH0-F1
#
_cell.length_a   1.000
_cell.length_b   1.000
_cell.length_c   1.000
_cell.angle_alpha   90.00
_cell.angle_beta   90.00
_cell.angle_gamma   90.00
#
_symmetry.space_group_name_H-M   'P 1'
#
loop_
_entity.id
_entity.type
_entity.pdbx_description
1 polymer ?
#
loop_
_entity_poly.entity_id
_entity_poly.type
_entity_poly.pdbx_seq_one_letter_code
_entity_poly.pdbx_strand_id
1 'polypeptide(L)'
;MEAGRWTLQGNWLERNGMPIAVKGKTIVAWGRENWFTMVTKLVFPDSDREDISFQYRGRLDAGERQYTFVLQHSVLGRVEGEGWVTPESIVQRYWVLGDKQRRSGFETRHRLDENTYYLSSGIMAGHYLTSTMEATLERQPESPYS
;
A
#
# COMPACT_ATOMS: atom_id res chain seq x y z
N MET A 1 5.33 -9.12 -4.10
CA MET A 1 3.95 -9.62 -4.19
C MET A 1 3.77 -10.11 -5.60
N GLU A 2 3.19 -11.30 -5.73
CA GLU A 2 2.89 -11.86 -7.03
C GLU A 2 1.80 -11.07 -7.75
N ALA A 3 1.81 -11.15 -9.09
CA ALA A 3 0.74 -10.63 -9.93
C ALA A 3 -0.61 -11.23 -9.50
N GLY A 4 -1.67 -10.45 -9.67
CA GLY A 4 -3.03 -10.91 -9.42
C GLY A 4 -3.82 -9.98 -8.52
N ARG A 5 -4.94 -10.51 -8.02
CA ARG A 5 -5.88 -9.78 -7.17
C ARG A 5 -5.66 -10.19 -5.73
N TRP A 6 -5.71 -9.21 -4.84
CA TRP A 6 -5.56 -9.38 -3.42
C TRP A 6 -6.71 -8.67 -2.71
N THR A 7 -7.23 -9.26 -1.66
CA THR A 7 -8.15 -8.61 -0.74
C THR A 7 -7.39 -8.14 0.48
N LEU A 8 -7.87 -7.06 1.11
CA LEU A 8 -7.32 -6.49 2.32
C LEU A 8 -8.43 -6.39 3.36
N GLN A 9 -8.14 -6.78 4.60
CA GLN A 9 -9.05 -6.55 5.73
C GLN A 9 -8.25 -6.20 6.98
N GLY A 10 -8.69 -5.18 7.71
CA GLY A 10 -7.99 -4.76 8.92
C GLY A 10 -8.64 -3.57 9.60
N ASN A 11 -7.82 -2.79 10.28
CA ASN A 11 -8.23 -1.60 11.01
C ASN A 11 -7.38 -0.39 10.62
N TRP A 12 -8.05 0.74 10.50
CA TRP A 12 -7.47 2.06 10.37
C TRP A 12 -7.63 2.80 11.69
N LEU A 13 -6.56 3.44 12.15
CA LEU A 13 -6.56 4.17 13.41
C LEU A 13 -6.09 5.60 13.16
N GLU A 14 -6.78 6.54 13.79
CA GLU A 14 -6.41 7.95 13.85
C GLU A 14 -6.13 8.33 15.29
N ARG A 15 -5.34 9.39 15.50
CA ARG A 15 -4.75 9.75 16.80
C ARG A 15 -5.73 9.75 17.99
N ASN A 16 -6.99 10.14 17.79
CA ASN A 16 -7.99 10.26 18.84
C ASN A 16 -9.27 9.45 18.54
N GLY A 17 -9.21 8.50 17.61
CA GLY A 17 -10.37 7.74 17.14
C GLY A 17 -10.38 6.30 17.66
N MET A 18 -11.58 5.71 17.71
CA MET A 18 -11.72 4.26 17.78
C MET A 18 -11.21 3.63 16.46
N PRO A 19 -10.72 2.37 16.48
CA PRO A 19 -10.37 1.67 15.25
C PRO A 19 -11.55 1.63 14.27
N ILE A 20 -11.29 1.98 13.02
CA ILE A 20 -12.26 1.95 11.93
C ILE A 20 -11.97 0.71 11.09
N ALA A 21 -12.97 -0.14 10.88
CA ALA A 21 -12.82 -1.29 10.01
C ALA A 21 -12.46 -0.82 8.58
N VAL A 22 -11.46 -1.46 7.97
CA VAL A 22 -11.08 -1.19 6.58
C VAL A 22 -11.12 -2.48 5.79
N LYS A 23 -11.68 -2.39 4.59
CA LYS A 23 -11.61 -3.45 3.58
C LYS A 23 -10.95 -2.87 2.34
N GLY A 24 -10.28 -3.71 1.57
CA GLY A 24 -9.64 -3.25 0.35
C GLY A 24 -9.49 -4.33 -0.71
N LYS A 25 -9.19 -3.86 -1.91
CA LYS A 25 -8.80 -4.69 -3.04
C LYS A 25 -7.56 -4.10 -3.67
N THR A 26 -6.58 -4.96 -3.94
CA THR A 26 -5.34 -4.60 -4.61
C THR A 26 -5.18 -5.44 -5.87
N ILE A 27 -4.82 -4.81 -6.98
CA ILE A 27 -4.45 -5.49 -8.23
C ILE A 27 -2.99 -5.19 -8.49
N VAL A 28 -2.18 -6.23 -8.66
CA VAL A 28 -0.75 -6.14 -8.99
C VAL A 28 -0.54 -6.68 -10.39
N ALA A 29 0.15 -5.92 -11.23
CA ALA A 29 0.58 -6.37 -12.55
C ALA A 29 2.06 -6.08 -12.75
N TRP A 30 2.76 -7.06 -13.33
CA TRP A 30 4.16 -6.94 -13.74
C TRP A 30 4.23 -6.78 -15.26
N GLY A 31 5.02 -5.81 -15.71
CA GLY A 31 5.29 -5.51 -17.10
C GLY A 31 6.69 -5.96 -17.52
N ARG A 32 7.09 -5.54 -18.72
CA ARG A 32 8.46 -5.75 -19.22
C ARG A 32 9.46 -4.95 -18.38
N GLU A 33 10.72 -5.40 -18.39
CA GLU A 33 11.84 -4.70 -17.73
C GLU A 33 11.59 -4.40 -16.24
N ASN A 34 10.92 -5.33 -15.54
CA ASN A 34 10.61 -5.24 -14.11
C ASN A 34 9.80 -4.00 -13.68
N TRP A 35 9.05 -3.41 -14.61
CA TRP A 35 8.03 -2.44 -14.27
C TRP A 35 6.87 -3.12 -13.56
N PHE A 36 6.29 -2.46 -12.56
CA PHE A 36 5.06 -2.89 -11.92
C PHE A 36 4.04 -1.76 -11.85
N THR A 37 2.78 -2.15 -11.89
CA THR A 37 1.67 -1.31 -11.46
C THR A 37 0.93 -1.99 -10.32
N MET A 38 0.47 -1.19 -9.37
CA MET A 38 -0.37 -1.66 -8.28
C MET A 38 -1.51 -0.67 -8.10
N VAL A 39 -2.74 -1.17 -8.02
CA VAL A 39 -3.91 -0.34 -7.75
C VAL A 39 -4.59 -0.87 -6.50
N THR A 40 -4.67 -0.06 -5.46
CA THR A 40 -5.36 -0.39 -4.21
C THR A 40 -6.55 0.53 -4.04
N LYS A 41 -7.71 -0.03 -3.71
CA LYS A 41 -8.86 0.72 -3.20
C LYS A 41 -9.19 0.25 -1.79
N LEU A 42 -9.24 1.18 -0.85
CA LEU A 42 -9.71 0.99 0.52
C LEU A 42 -11.12 1.57 0.65
N VAL A 43 -11.96 0.85 1.38
CA VAL A 43 -13.31 1.25 1.78
C VAL A 43 -13.42 1.10 3.29
N PHE A 44 -14.24 1.94 3.90
CA PHE A 44 -14.45 1.97 5.35
C PHE A 44 -15.91 1.65 5.64
N PRO A 45 -16.28 0.36 5.77
CA PRO A 45 -17.64 -0.02 6.12
C PRO A 45 -18.03 0.64 7.45
N ASP A 46 -19.28 1.09 7.53
CA ASP A 46 -19.85 1.63 8.77
C ASP A 46 -19.15 2.92 9.27
N SER A 47 -18.51 3.65 8.35
CA SER A 47 -17.87 4.94 8.62
C SER A 47 -18.23 5.96 7.54
N ASP A 48 -18.33 7.23 7.91
CA ASP A 48 -18.49 8.36 6.97
C ASP A 48 -17.18 8.74 6.27
N ARG A 49 -16.10 7.98 6.53
CA ARG A 49 -14.79 8.21 5.92
C ARG A 49 -14.84 7.91 4.42
N GLU A 50 -14.29 8.83 3.63
CA GLU A 50 -14.13 8.63 2.20
C GLU A 50 -13.21 7.45 1.86
N ASP A 51 -13.55 6.73 0.80
CA ASP A 51 -12.71 5.70 0.20
C ASP A 51 -11.34 6.28 -0.19
N ILE A 52 -10.29 5.46 -0.04
CA ILE A 52 -8.93 5.85 -0.42
C ILE A 52 -8.47 5.00 -1.59
N SER A 53 -7.95 5.64 -2.64
CA SER A 53 -7.35 4.94 -3.76
C SER A 53 -5.87 5.26 -3.91
N PHE A 54 -5.10 4.22 -4.23
CA PHE A 54 -3.67 4.27 -4.49
C PHE A 54 -3.42 3.71 -5.88
N GLN A 55 -2.68 4.44 -6.71
CA GLN A 55 -2.22 3.96 -8.02
C GLN A 55 -0.72 4.12 -8.11
N TYR A 56 -0.01 3.00 -7.96
CA TYR A 56 1.44 2.93 -8.01
C TYR A 56 1.90 2.59 -9.43
N ARG A 57 3.02 3.20 -9.82
CA ARG A 57 3.83 2.76 -10.95
C ARG A 57 5.29 2.84 -10.54
N GLY A 58 5.98 1.71 -10.58
CA GLY A 58 7.37 1.63 -10.17
C GLY A 58 8.18 0.64 -10.99
N ARG A 59 9.47 0.61 -10.71
CA ARG A 59 10.44 -0.26 -11.37
C ARG A 59 11.35 -0.89 -10.33
N LEU A 60 11.48 -2.21 -10.38
CA LEU A 60 12.44 -2.97 -9.58
C LEU A 60 13.66 -3.27 -10.43
N ASP A 61 14.80 -2.67 -10.13
CA ASP A 61 15.98 -2.88 -10.98
C ASP A 61 16.48 -4.33 -10.89
N ALA A 62 16.93 -4.87 -12.02
CA ALA A 62 17.29 -6.28 -12.11
C ALA A 62 18.51 -6.59 -11.24
N GLY A 63 18.36 -7.53 -10.30
CA GLY A 63 19.40 -7.88 -9.32
C GLY A 63 19.40 -7.00 -8.07
N GLU A 64 18.61 -5.92 -8.06
CA GLU A 64 18.49 -5.03 -6.93
C GLU A 64 17.34 -5.47 -6.00
N ARG A 65 17.51 -5.18 -4.71
CA ARG A 65 16.42 -5.28 -3.74
C ARG A 65 15.64 -3.97 -3.62
N GLN A 66 16.14 -2.91 -4.23
CA GLN A 66 15.55 -1.58 -4.16
C GLN A 66 14.68 -1.30 -5.38
N TYR A 67 13.61 -0.55 -5.17
CA TYR A 67 12.76 -0.02 -6.23
C TYR A 67 12.34 1.40 -5.92
N THR A 68 12.01 2.14 -6.97
CA THR A 68 11.39 3.46 -6.87
C THR A 68 10.02 3.43 -7.52
N PHE A 69 9.13 4.32 -7.08
CA PHE A 69 7.79 4.43 -7.62
C PHE A 69 7.25 5.85 -7.52
N VAL A 70 6.31 6.14 -8.42
CA VAL A 70 5.36 7.24 -8.26
C VAL A 70 4.03 6.65 -7.79
N LEU A 71 3.32 7.37 -6.94
CA LEU A 71 2.00 6.98 -6.49
C LEU A 71 1.04 8.18 -6.62
N GLN A 72 -0.12 7.93 -7.22
CA GLN A 72 -1.26 8.84 -7.14
C GLN A 72 -2.16 8.37 -6.00
N HIS A 73 -2.25 9.18 -4.95
CA HIS A 73 -3.06 8.93 -3.77
C HIS A 73 -4.27 9.88 -3.78
N SER A 74 -5.48 9.38 -3.53
CA SER A 74 -6.70 10.22 -3.60
C SER A 74 -6.68 11.39 -2.62
N VAL A 75 -6.23 11.14 -1.38
CA VAL A 75 -6.12 12.17 -0.32
C VAL A 75 -4.83 13.00 -0.37
N LEU A 76 -3.68 12.36 -0.61
CA LEU A 76 -2.37 13.04 -0.56
C LEU A 76 -1.96 13.68 -1.90
N GLY A 77 -2.62 13.33 -3.00
CA GLY A 77 -2.22 13.75 -4.34
C GLY A 77 -1.03 12.94 -4.87
N ARG A 78 -0.12 13.62 -5.58
CA ARG A 78 1.06 12.97 -6.18
C ARG A 78 2.16 12.80 -5.14
N VAL A 79 2.65 11.57 -5.02
CA VAL A 79 3.76 11.21 -4.14
C VAL A 79 4.85 10.48 -4.92
N GLU A 80 6.07 10.57 -4.40
CA GLU A 80 7.20 9.76 -4.82
C GLU A 80 7.63 8.87 -3.66
N GLY A 81 8.20 7.72 -3.98
CA GLY A 81 8.64 6.79 -2.97
C GLY A 81 9.67 5.80 -3.45
N GLU A 82 10.17 5.06 -2.48
CA GLU A 82 11.16 4.01 -2.66
C GLU A 82 10.83 2.85 -1.72
N GLY A 83 11.35 1.68 -2.04
CA GLY A 83 11.18 0.52 -1.20
C GLY A 83 12.24 -0.53 -1.41
N TRP A 84 12.20 -1.51 -0.52
CA TRP A 84 13.08 -2.65 -0.45
C TRP A 84 12.26 -3.94 -0.42
N VAL A 85 12.69 -4.92 -1.20
CA VAL A 85 12.24 -6.30 -1.14
C VAL A 85 13.28 -7.08 -0.33
N THR A 86 12.91 -7.45 0.89
CA THR A 86 13.70 -8.32 1.78
C THR A 86 13.21 -9.76 1.65
N PRO A 87 13.92 -10.76 2.26
CA PRO A 87 13.49 -12.15 2.17
C PRO A 87 12.06 -12.41 2.66
N GLU A 88 11.63 -11.69 3.70
CA GLU A 88 10.32 -11.90 4.33
C GLU A 88 9.39 -10.69 4.26
N SER A 89 9.86 -9.53 3.76
CA SER A 89 9.05 -8.32 3.78
C SER A 89 9.29 -7.43 2.57
N ILE A 90 8.27 -6.67 2.21
CA ILE A 90 8.40 -5.52 1.32
C ILE A 90 8.19 -4.28 2.18
N VAL A 91 9.21 -3.43 2.25
CA VAL A 91 9.18 -2.19 3.03
C VAL A 91 9.25 -1.03 2.06
N GLN A 92 8.35 -0.06 2.18
CA GLN A 92 8.40 1.15 1.37
C GLN A 92 8.07 2.39 2.19
N ARG A 93 8.56 3.51 1.69
CA ARG A 93 8.19 4.84 2.17
C ARG A 93 7.90 5.77 1.00
N TYR A 94 7.12 6.80 1.24
CA TYR A 94 6.79 7.82 0.26
C TYR A 94 6.70 9.21 0.91
N TRP A 95 6.83 10.24 0.10
CA TRP A 95 6.68 11.64 0.49
C TRP A 95 5.83 12.39 -0.54
N VAL A 96 5.03 13.34 -0.05
CA VAL A 96 4.15 14.16 -0.91
C VAL A 96 4.95 15.28 -1.55
N LEU A 97 4.83 15.41 -2.87
CA LEU A 97 5.50 16.46 -3.63
C LEU A 97 4.78 17.81 -3.47
N GLY A 98 5.53 18.88 -3.21
CA GLY A 98 4.99 20.24 -3.09
C GLY A 98 4.13 20.47 -1.84
N ASP A 99 4.14 19.54 -0.88
CA ASP A 99 3.30 19.62 0.31
C ASP A 99 3.95 20.41 1.45
N LYS A 100 3.31 21.51 1.85
CA LYS A 100 3.79 22.38 2.93
C LYS A 100 3.82 21.66 4.29
N GLN A 101 2.95 20.68 4.49
CA GLN A 101 2.87 19.90 5.73
C GLN A 101 3.92 18.79 5.81
N ARG A 102 4.75 18.61 4.77
CA ARG A 102 5.76 17.55 4.70
C ARG A 102 5.15 16.18 5.01
N ARG A 103 3.99 15.88 4.43
CA ARG A 103 3.35 14.59 4.61
C ARG A 103 4.17 13.49 3.95
N SER A 104 4.24 12.37 4.62
CA SER A 104 4.94 11.16 4.18
C SER A 104 4.20 9.95 4.71
N GLY A 105 4.63 8.76 4.29
CA GLY A 105 4.12 7.54 4.87
C GLY A 105 5.02 6.37 4.59
N PHE A 106 4.69 5.24 5.20
CA PHE A 106 5.38 3.98 5.00
C PHE A 106 4.39 2.83 4.98
N GLU A 107 4.80 1.74 4.34
CA GLU A 107 4.08 0.47 4.34
C GLU A 107 5.11 -0.67 4.45
N THR A 108 4.86 -1.58 5.37
CA THR A 108 5.58 -2.84 5.51
C THR A 108 4.61 -3.97 5.29
N ARG A 109 4.86 -4.80 4.26
CA ARG A 109 4.14 -6.04 4.00
C ARG A 109 5.04 -7.19 4.39
N HIS A 110 4.77 -7.81 5.53
CA HIS A 110 5.46 -9.01 5.99
C HIS A 110 4.76 -10.26 5.45
N ARG A 111 5.49 -11.16 4.81
CA ARG A 111 4.97 -12.39 4.24
C ARG A 111 4.66 -13.37 5.36
N LEU A 112 3.42 -13.86 5.41
CA LEU A 112 3.03 -14.95 6.32
C LEU A 112 3.12 -16.30 5.60
N ASP A 113 2.71 -16.32 4.33
CA ASP A 113 2.85 -17.43 3.40
C ASP A 113 2.86 -16.91 1.94
N GLU A 114 2.84 -17.80 0.95
CA GLU A 114 2.90 -17.43 -0.48
C GLU A 114 1.72 -16.55 -0.94
N ASN A 115 0.57 -16.66 -0.28
CA ASN A 115 -0.68 -15.98 -0.63
C ASN A 115 -1.16 -15.00 0.45
N THR A 116 -0.41 -14.82 1.53
CA THR A 116 -0.81 -13.99 2.65
C THR A 116 0.30 -13.04 3.11
N TYR A 117 -0.03 -11.76 3.26
CA TYR A 117 0.84 -10.76 3.87
C TYR A 117 0.14 -10.05 5.04
N TYR A 118 0.88 -9.77 6.10
CA TYR A 118 0.49 -8.78 7.09
C TYR A 118 1.03 -7.41 6.70
N LEU A 119 0.14 -6.43 6.58
CA LEU A 119 0.46 -5.04 6.29
C LEU A 119 0.40 -4.21 7.57
N SER A 120 1.48 -3.47 7.82
CA SER A 120 1.51 -2.36 8.77
C SER A 120 1.91 -1.10 8.03
N SER A 121 1.21 0.01 8.25
CA SER A 121 1.45 1.26 7.52
C SER A 121 1.11 2.47 8.35
N GLY A 122 1.69 3.61 8.00
CA GLY A 122 1.43 4.87 8.68
C GLY A 122 1.55 6.08 7.76
N ILE A 123 0.74 7.09 8.04
CA ILE A 123 0.85 8.43 7.42
C ILE A 123 1.32 9.41 8.49
N MET A 124 2.28 10.24 8.10
CA MET A 124 2.90 11.25 8.94
C MET A 124 2.68 12.65 8.35
N ALA A 125 2.63 13.66 9.22
CA ALA A 125 2.75 15.07 8.87
C ALA A 125 3.91 15.67 9.68
N GLY A 126 5.03 15.94 9.03
CA GLY A 126 6.28 16.24 9.73
C GLY A 126 6.70 15.07 10.64
N HIS A 127 6.76 15.30 11.95
CA HIS A 127 7.15 14.28 12.94
C HIS A 127 5.96 13.55 13.57
N TYR A 128 4.73 13.92 13.22
CA TYR A 128 3.53 13.37 13.85
C TYR A 128 2.97 12.22 13.02
N LEU A 129 2.84 11.03 13.61
CA LEU A 129 1.99 9.98 13.08
C LEU A 129 0.53 10.46 13.18
N THR A 130 -0.12 10.62 12.03
CA THR A 130 -1.51 11.11 11.92
C THR A 130 -2.50 9.96 11.83
N SER A 131 -2.09 8.87 11.18
CA SER A 131 -2.87 7.64 11.08
C SER A 131 -1.98 6.43 10.90
N THR A 132 -2.49 5.26 11.30
CA THR A 132 -1.86 3.96 11.08
C THR A 132 -2.92 2.97 10.58
N MET A 133 -2.48 1.96 9.84
CA MET A 133 -3.34 0.87 9.41
C MET A 133 -2.61 -0.45 9.53
N GLU A 134 -3.32 -1.43 10.08
CA GLU A 134 -2.90 -2.82 10.16
C GLU A 134 -3.93 -3.67 9.43
N ALA A 135 -3.49 -4.56 8.55
CA ALA A 135 -4.39 -5.38 7.76
C ALA A 135 -3.74 -6.67 7.27
N THR A 136 -4.55 -7.68 7.00
CA THR A 136 -4.13 -8.89 6.29
C THR A 136 -4.47 -8.75 4.81
N LEU A 137 -3.52 -9.05 3.94
CA LEU A 137 -3.73 -9.20 2.51
C LEU A 137 -3.74 -10.67 2.14
N GLU A 138 -4.74 -11.09 1.38
CA GLU A 138 -4.91 -12.46 0.91
C GLU A 138 -5.05 -12.46 -0.62
N ARG A 139 -4.29 -13.32 -1.29
CA ARG A 139 -4.34 -13.49 -2.74
C ARG A 139 -5.63 -14.20 -3.10
N GLN A 140 -6.36 -13.63 -4.04
CA GLN A 140 -7.56 -14.25 -4.59
C GLN A 140 -7.14 -15.29 -5.63
N PRO A 141 -7.76 -16.48 -5.62
CA PRO A 141 -7.51 -17.48 -6.66
C PRO A 141 -7.86 -16.91 -8.03
N GLU A 142 -7.08 -17.27 -9.05
CA GLU A 142 -7.44 -16.96 -10.43
C GLU A 142 -8.74 -17.70 -10.76
N SER A 143 -9.73 -16.97 -11.26
CA SER A 143 -10.97 -17.61 -11.72
C SER A 143 -10.61 -18.52 -12.91
N PRO A 144 -10.92 -19.82 -12.88
CA PRO A 144 -10.57 -20.75 -13.96
C PRO A 144 -11.35 -20.49 -15.28
N TYR A 145 -12.16 -19.42 -15.34
CA TYR A 145 -13.01 -19.06 -16.48
C TYR A 145 -12.70 -17.66 -17.05
N SER A 146 -11.43 -17.24 -17.00
CA SER A 146 -10.99 -15.95 -17.55
C SER A 146 -10.60 -16.05 -19.02
#